data_AF-A0A2N6PIH2-F1
#
_entry.id   AF-A0A2N6PIH2-F1
#
_cell.length_a   1.000
_cell.length_b   1.000
_cell.length_c   1.000
_cell.angle_alpha   90.00
_cell.angle_beta   90.00
_cell.angle_gamma   90.00
#
_symmetry.space_group_name_H-M   'P 1'
#
loop_
_entity.id
_entity.type
_entity.pdbx_description
1 polymer ?
#
loop_
_entity_poly.entity_id
_entity_poly.type
_entity_poly.pdbx_seq_one_letter_code
_entity_poly.pdbx_strand_id
1 'polypeptide(L)'
;MTDTPTWTLTDTKNRDDTGAPHQITGPPARLIPYLDGPVRNDLRTAQATTRLDQLITAYRNHDIDCARHLGPVLAIYTEAVRNEDT
;
A
#
# COMPACT_ATOMS: atom_id res chain seq x y z
N MET A 1 -20.62 -0.81 14.73
CA MET A 1 -19.42 -0.12 14.22
C MET A 1 -18.75 -1.09 13.27
N THR A 2 -18.64 -0.77 11.98
CA THR A 2 -17.84 -1.59 11.08
C THR A 2 -16.38 -1.36 11.44
N ASP A 3 -15.74 -2.37 12.01
CA ASP A 3 -14.30 -2.36 12.24
C ASP A 3 -13.61 -2.11 10.90
N THR A 4 -12.90 -1.00 10.77
CA THR A 4 -12.20 -0.68 9.53
C THR A 4 -10.91 -1.49 9.56
N PRO A 5 -10.65 -2.34 8.55
CA PRO A 5 -9.49 -3.21 8.58
C PRO A 5 -8.22 -2.37 8.67
N THR A 6 -7.24 -2.84 9.45
CA THR A 6 -5.91 -2.22 9.52
C THR A 6 -4.94 -3.00 8.67
N TRP A 7 -4.22 -2.32 7.78
CA TRP A 7 -3.20 -2.92 6.92
C TRP A 7 -1.84 -2.27 7.15
N THR A 8 -0.79 -3.00 6.83
CA THR A 8 0.58 -2.49 6.72
C THR A 8 0.95 -2.40 5.25
N LEU A 9 1.38 -1.23 4.82
CA LEU A 9 2.02 -0.96 3.53
C LEU A 9 3.53 -0.92 3.75
N THR A 10 4.27 -1.71 3.00
CA THR A 10 5.74 -1.68 2.95
C THR A 10 6.22 -1.28 1.57
N ASP A 11 6.96 -0.19 1.48
CA ASP A 11 7.63 0.27 0.26
C ASP A 11 9.11 -0.11 0.34
N THR A 12 9.53 -1.04 -0.53
CA THR A 12 10.91 -1.55 -0.51
C THR A 12 11.87 -0.73 -1.38
N LYS A 13 11.35 0.25 -2.13
CA LYS A 13 12.14 1.19 -2.94
C LYS A 13 12.48 2.45 -2.15
N ASN A 14 11.55 2.94 -1.35
CA ASN A 14 11.81 4.02 -0.41
C ASN A 14 12.42 3.45 0.89
N ARG A 15 13.61 3.92 1.25
CA ARG A 15 14.35 3.43 2.42
C ARG A 15 14.74 4.57 3.33
N ASP A 16 14.75 4.32 4.63
CA ASP A 16 15.28 5.26 5.61
C ASP A 16 16.81 5.29 5.62
N ASP A 17 17.38 6.13 6.48
CA ASP A 17 18.84 6.31 6.62
C ASP A 17 19.57 5.04 7.11
N THR A 18 18.83 4.05 7.62
CA THR A 18 19.37 2.74 8.02
C THR A 18 19.27 1.70 6.90
N GLY A 19 18.63 2.05 5.79
CA GLY A 19 18.35 1.16 4.67
C GLY A 19 17.10 0.29 4.86
N ALA A 20 16.32 0.50 5.92
CA ALA A 20 15.08 -0.23 6.14
C ALA A 20 13.98 0.26 5.19
N PRO A 21 13.11 -0.64 4.68
CA PRO A 21 11.95 -0.25 3.89
C PRO A 21 11.04 0.73 4.63
N HIS A 22 10.46 1.69 3.93
CA HIS A 22 9.45 2.57 4.50
C HIS A 22 8.16 1.78 4.79
N GLN A 23 7.62 1.90 6.01
CA GLN A 23 6.43 1.17 6.44
C GLN A 23 5.40 2.10 7.07
N ILE A 24 4.14 1.90 6.71
CA ILE A 24 2.99 2.63 7.27
C ILE A 24 1.89 1.63 7.62
N THR A 25 1.38 1.70 8.84
CA THR A 25 0.28 0.87 9.31
C THR A 25 -0.96 1.73 9.62
N GLY A 26 -2.12 1.31 9.15
CA GLY A 26 -3.38 2.00 9.37
C GLY A 26 -4.52 1.48 8.50
N PRO A 27 -5.71 2.11 8.57
CA PRO A 27 -6.80 1.78 7.67
C PRO A 27 -6.42 2.11 6.21
N PRO A 28 -6.92 1.38 5.20
CA PRO A 28 -6.59 1.60 3.79
C PRO A 28 -6.68 3.07 3.36
N ALA A 29 -7.70 3.78 3.84
CA ALA A 29 -7.89 5.21 3.57
C ALA A 29 -6.71 6.09 4.01
N ARG A 30 -6.00 5.73 5.10
CA ARG A 30 -4.82 6.45 5.59
C ARG A 30 -3.56 6.14 4.77
N LEU A 31 -3.53 5.00 4.08
CA LEU A 31 -2.40 4.55 3.28
C LEU A 31 -2.44 5.11 1.85
N ILE A 32 -3.65 5.36 1.31
CA ILE A 32 -3.85 5.91 -0.04
C ILE A 32 -3.06 7.21 -0.31
N PRO A 33 -2.99 8.21 0.60
CA PRO A 33 -2.20 9.42 0.34
C PRO A 33 -0.71 9.15 0.09
N TYR A 34 -0.13 8.11 0.70
CA TYR A 34 1.25 7.71 0.43
C TYR A 34 1.41 7.10 -0.97
N LEU A 35 0.45 6.25 -1.38
CA LEU A 35 0.41 5.69 -2.73
C LEU A 35 0.23 6.79 -3.80
N ASP A 36 -0.69 7.72 -3.57
CA ASP A 36 -1.05 8.75 -4.54
C ASP A 36 -0.07 9.93 -4.61
N GLY A 37 0.77 10.10 -3.57
CA GLY A 37 1.81 11.11 -3.51
C GLY A 37 3.21 10.54 -3.78
N PRO A 38 3.98 10.16 -2.75
CA PRO A 38 5.33 9.62 -2.89
C PRO A 38 5.48 8.54 -3.97
N VAL A 39 4.69 7.46 -3.92
CA VAL A 39 4.84 6.36 -4.88
C VAL A 39 4.52 6.82 -6.30
N ARG A 40 3.43 7.59 -6.49
CA ARG A 40 3.07 8.13 -7.81
C ARG A 40 4.17 9.00 -8.41
N ASN A 41 4.77 9.86 -7.59
CA ASN A 41 5.84 10.78 -8.03
C ASN A 41 7.10 10.05 -8.51
N ASP A 42 7.33 8.82 -8.05
CA ASP A 42 8.49 8.01 -8.43
C ASP A 42 8.27 7.17 -9.69
N LEU A 43 7.02 7.07 -10.17
CA LEU A 43 6.72 6.35 -11.41
C LEU A 43 7.19 7.15 -12.64
N ARG A 44 7.69 6.43 -13.64
CA ARG A 44 8.23 7.03 -14.89
C ARG A 44 7.52 6.53 -16.15
N THR A 45 6.63 5.56 -16.02
CA THR A 45 5.96 4.92 -17.17
C THR A 45 4.46 4.94 -16.98
N ALA A 46 3.72 5.12 -18.09
CA ALA A 46 2.26 5.10 -18.07
C ALA A 46 1.72 3.74 -17.56
N GLN A 47 2.39 2.63 -17.90
CA GLN A 47 2.01 1.30 -17.42
C GLN A 47 2.09 1.20 -15.89
N ALA A 48 3.16 1.72 -15.26
CA ALA A 48 3.26 1.72 -13.81
C ALA A 48 2.18 2.60 -13.17
N THR A 49 1.88 3.76 -13.75
CA THR A 49 0.79 4.64 -13.27
C THR A 49 -0.56 3.93 -13.30
N THR A 50 -0.90 3.24 -14.39
CA THR A 50 -2.14 2.45 -14.46
C THR A 50 -2.19 1.35 -13.39
N ARG A 51 -1.06 0.68 -13.11
CA ARG A 51 -1.01 -0.32 -12.03
C ARG A 51 -1.22 0.32 -10.65
N LEU A 52 -0.68 1.50 -10.43
CA LEU A 52 -0.90 2.24 -9.19
C LEU A 52 -2.36 2.65 -9.01
N ASP A 53 -3.03 3.10 -10.07
CA ASP A 53 -4.45 3.44 -10.02
C ASP A 53 -5.31 2.21 -9.65
N GLN A 54 -4.96 1.02 -10.19
CA GLN A 54 -5.59 -0.24 -9.82
C GLN A 54 -5.34 -0.61 -8.35
N LEU A 55 -4.10 -0.44 -7.87
CA LEU A 55 -3.75 -0.68 -6.47
C LEU A 55 -4.52 0.24 -5.52
N ILE A 56 -4.60 1.55 -5.83
CA ILE A 56 -5.38 2.52 -5.05
C ILE A 56 -6.86 2.14 -5.05
N THR A 57 -7.40 1.63 -6.16
CA THR A 57 -8.77 1.15 -6.24
C THR A 57 -9.00 -0.06 -5.33
N ALA A 58 -8.06 -1.01 -5.28
CA ALA A 58 -8.10 -2.14 -4.34
C ALA A 58 -8.13 -1.66 -2.88
N TYR A 59 -7.31 -0.67 -2.53
CA TYR A 59 -7.32 -0.05 -1.20
C TYR A 59 -8.65 0.62 -0.88
N ARG A 60 -9.27 1.36 -1.83
CA ARG A 60 -10.59 1.98 -1.64
C ARG A 60 -11.70 0.95 -1.43
N ASN A 61 -11.61 -0.20 -2.09
CA ASN A 61 -12.60 -1.28 -2.01
C ASN A 61 -12.34 -2.25 -0.84
N HIS A 62 -11.28 -2.03 -0.05
CA HIS A 62 -10.82 -2.96 0.99
C HIS A 62 -10.52 -4.38 0.45
N ASP A 63 -10.14 -4.49 -0.83
CA ASP A 63 -9.79 -5.75 -1.48
C ASP A 63 -8.30 -6.05 -1.28
N ILE A 64 -7.99 -6.73 -0.17
CA ILE A 64 -6.59 -7.00 0.20
C ILE A 64 -5.90 -8.00 -0.73
N ASP A 65 -6.65 -8.96 -1.29
CA ASP A 65 -6.07 -9.97 -2.16
C ASP A 65 -5.65 -9.34 -3.49
N CYS A 66 -6.47 -8.44 -4.03
CA CYS A 66 -6.10 -7.63 -5.18
C CYS A 66 -4.90 -6.72 -4.87
N ALA A 67 -4.87 -6.08 -3.69
CA ALA A 67 -3.73 -5.24 -3.28
C ALA A 67 -2.42 -6.03 -3.18
N ARG A 68 -2.46 -7.25 -2.62
CA ARG A 68 -1.32 -8.18 -2.54
C ARG A 68 -0.84 -8.65 -3.90
N HIS A 69 -1.76 -8.84 -4.84
CA HIS A 69 -1.42 -9.25 -6.20
C HIS A 69 -0.77 -8.10 -7.01
N LEU A 70 -1.30 -6.88 -6.90
CA LEU A 70 -0.85 -5.73 -7.69
C LEU A 70 0.40 -5.05 -7.11
N GLY A 71 0.49 -4.94 -5.78
CA GLY A 71 1.53 -4.19 -5.07
C GLY A 71 2.97 -4.57 -5.46
N PRO A 72 3.34 -5.87 -5.52
CA PRO A 72 4.73 -6.28 -5.76
C PRO A 72 5.31 -5.78 -7.08
N VAL A 73 4.48 -5.55 -8.10
CA VAL A 73 4.89 -4.96 -9.39
C VAL A 73 5.44 -3.54 -9.21
N LEU A 74 4.98 -2.84 -8.18
CA LEU A 74 5.40 -1.49 -7.80
C LEU A 74 6.37 -1.51 -6.61
N ALA A 75 6.86 -2.69 -6.20
CA ALA A 75 7.69 -2.89 -5.01
C ALA A 75 7.00 -2.49 -3.69
N ILE A 76 5.67 -2.49 -3.68
CA ILE A 76 4.79 -2.25 -2.54
C ILE A 76 4.22 -3.58 -2.04
N TYR A 77 4.32 -3.86 -0.75
CA TYR A 77 3.75 -5.07 -0.13
C TYR A 77 2.66 -4.66 0.86
N THR A 78 1.55 -5.39 0.84
CA THR A 78 0.37 -5.10 1.68
C THR A 78 0.01 -6.30 2.54
N GLU A 79 -0.11 -6.09 3.85
CA GLU A 79 -0.46 -7.14 4.80
C GLU A 79 -1.63 -6.70 5.67
N ALA A 80 -2.59 -7.59 5.94
CA ALA A 80 -3.61 -7.32 6.94
C ALA A 80 -3.00 -7.49 8.32
N VAL A 81 -3.19 -6.50 9.17
CA VAL A 81 -2.93 -6.64 10.60
C VAL A 81 -4.08 -7.44 11.18
N ARG A 82 -3.76 -8.65 11.67
CA ARG A 82 -4.72 -9.39 12.49
C ARG A 82 -4.71 -8.72 13.85
N ASN A 83 -5.84 -8.20 14.28
CA ASN A 83 -6.04 -7.96 15.70
C ASN A 83 -6.05 -9.35 16.32
N GLU A 84 -4.97 -9.73 17.00
CA GLU A 84 -5.02 -10.89 17.88
C GLU A 84 -5.97 -10.49 19.02
N ASP A 85 -7.20 -11.01 18.96
CA ASP A 85 -8.20 -10.85 20.02
C ASP A 85 -7.54 -11.24 21.36
N THR A 86 -7.35 -10.24 22.22
CA THR A 86 -7.00 -10.43 23.64
C THR A 86 -8.26 -10.36 24.47
#